data_AF-A0A698XN04-F1
#
_entry.id   AF-A0A698XN04-F1
#
_cell.length_a   1.000
_cell.length_b   1.000
_cell.length_c   1.000
_cell.angle_alpha   90.00
_cell.angle_beta   90.00
_cell.angle_gamma   90.00
#
_symmetry.space_group_name_H-M   'P 1'
#
loop_
_entity.id
_entity.type
_entity.pdbx_description
1 polymer ?
#
loop_
_entity_poly.entity_id
_entity_poly.type
_entity_poly.pdbx_seq_one_letter_code
_entity_poly.pdbx_strand_id
1 'polypeptide(L)'
;MRGKRLFGAVVLMSTLEVQAQNITTPDPEGCVDPTEFASCLTNANTTAIQCASQPNAGITACEVQALVDEMLCYYGSCWNKVYTCAYQYITSEYLLAINRDHIQSAPFYPAPADAPDSCSCNLGISLINATLNHDTLYTCWAMNNQTQSHDCQCCVYSAAVSASYGICPGTEKDILGVPILVEEGRANIAANGSCDALTYDVCYGQFGIPTADNGTYVDVNNLPPNQTQALSNTPGASPLTSPPGGETMTVTFLNKTYTITAAPYNATNVAATTTTKTWGCTVGLTQNWGWACEHVIAIDVVTSYGEIVHADFEQSSDLLWAARGAGPGFPGLVTRFHVQTKPLPKVMKSSLYVYKLGQYEAVFDWALKIPSGIDEGLEITVIGSYPSGFDEPCITVALLAVGDNEESVTEVLRRADESHPGGAAVRAFCDDTSFDEQFRYKTEAYPEGHRYCADNSFLDNNADVASVLKSAFSTLPTRKSLALYNSMVPTSRHDLPPIALSVQSDHYFALYGIWEDEDDDAHNQAWVSDIMKTVGQHSVGAYTGEFDFQRRYSRFWGDEQAKKLKDIREKWDPKGIFCGYLGLEVDQWQFSSEA
;
A
#
# COMPACT_ATOMS: atom_id res chain seq x y z
N MET A 1 34.16 5.28 36.53
CA MET A 1 34.05 3.85 36.88
C MET A 1 33.07 3.25 35.88
N ARG A 2 33.60 2.63 34.82
CA ARG A 2 32.85 1.99 33.75
C ARG A 2 32.44 0.59 34.19
N GLY A 3 31.20 0.20 33.92
CA GLY A 3 30.69 -1.15 34.17
C GLY A 3 29.98 -1.26 35.52
N LYS A 4 28.66 -1.06 35.50
CA LYS A 4 27.67 -1.89 36.20
C LYS A 4 26.26 -1.33 35.97
N ARG A 5 25.39 -2.21 35.49
CA ARG A 5 23.91 -2.11 35.35
C ARG A 5 23.37 -1.85 33.94
N LEU A 6 23.69 -2.75 33.01
CA LEU A 6 22.65 -3.40 32.21
C LEU A 6 22.94 -4.90 32.26
N PHE A 7 22.18 -5.61 33.09
CA PHE A 7 22.16 -7.06 33.16
C PHE A 7 20.69 -7.42 33.40
N GLY A 8 20.03 -7.82 32.33
CA GLY A 8 18.69 -8.37 32.31
C GLY A 8 18.67 -9.54 31.33
N ALA A 9 19.08 -10.71 31.83
CA ALA A 9 18.86 -12.07 31.30
C ALA A 9 19.66 -12.55 30.07
N VAL A 10 20.66 -13.39 30.34
CA VAL A 10 21.11 -14.48 29.44
C VAL A 10 20.81 -15.82 30.15
N VAL A 11 19.95 -16.62 29.50
CA VAL A 11 19.73 -18.09 29.59
C VAL A 11 18.97 -18.69 30.79
N LEU A 12 17.77 -19.24 30.50
CA LEU A 12 17.37 -20.61 30.88
C LEU A 12 16.19 -21.09 30.01
N MET A 13 16.46 -22.01 29.08
CA MET A 13 15.42 -22.87 28.50
C MET A 13 14.99 -23.95 29.51
N SER A 14 13.77 -24.45 29.30
CA SER A 14 13.10 -25.61 29.93
C SER A 14 12.40 -25.36 31.27
N THR A 15 11.09 -25.15 31.24
CA THR A 15 10.04 -26.14 31.54
C THR A 15 8.67 -25.49 31.32
N LEU A 16 7.70 -26.26 30.83
CA LEU A 16 6.29 -25.88 30.63
C LEU A 16 5.74 -25.08 31.82
N GLU A 17 5.37 -23.82 31.60
CA GLU A 17 4.34 -23.09 32.36
C GLU A 17 3.95 -21.81 31.60
N VAL A 18 2.64 -21.60 31.46
CA VAL A 18 2.01 -20.48 30.75
C VAL A 18 2.36 -19.16 31.47
N GLN A 19 3.22 -18.34 30.88
CA GLN A 19 3.50 -16.97 31.34
C GLN A 19 3.15 -15.99 30.23
N ALA A 20 2.44 -14.92 30.58
CA ALA A 20 1.97 -13.88 29.65
C ALA A 20 3.12 -13.37 28.76
N GLN A 21 2.92 -13.42 27.43
CA GLN A 21 3.88 -12.91 26.45
C GLN A 21 4.20 -11.44 26.77
N ASN A 22 5.50 -11.13 26.85
CA ASN A 22 5.95 -9.74 26.94
C ASN A 22 5.75 -9.09 25.55
N ILE A 23 4.92 -8.06 25.45
CA ILE A 23 4.54 -7.45 24.16
C ILE A 23 5.73 -6.81 23.40
N THR A 24 6.87 -6.64 24.08
CA THR A 24 8.11 -6.11 23.50
C THR A 24 9.05 -7.19 22.97
N THR A 25 8.76 -8.47 23.18
CA THR A 25 9.55 -9.58 22.64
C THR A 25 9.01 -10.05 21.29
N PRO A 26 9.87 -10.37 20.32
CA PRO A 26 9.43 -10.95 19.05
C PRO A 26 8.57 -12.20 19.24
N ASP A 27 7.44 -12.23 18.55
CA ASP A 27 6.50 -13.34 18.59
C ASP A 27 6.25 -13.87 17.16
N PRO A 28 6.61 -15.12 16.87
CA PRO A 28 6.33 -15.74 15.57
C PRO A 28 4.86 -15.92 15.25
N GLU A 29 3.98 -15.98 16.25
CA GLU A 29 2.55 -16.16 16.01
C GLU A 29 2.01 -15.04 15.13
N GLY A 30 1.23 -15.36 14.09
CA GLY A 30 0.64 -14.37 13.18
C GLY A 30 1.64 -13.64 12.26
N CYS A 31 2.92 -14.04 12.21
CA CYS A 31 3.83 -13.64 11.14
C CYS A 31 3.42 -14.29 9.81
N VAL A 32 3.84 -13.71 8.69
CA VAL A 32 3.61 -14.30 7.34
C VAL A 32 4.26 -15.67 7.18
N ASP A 33 5.47 -15.86 7.74
CA ASP A 33 6.12 -17.16 7.87
C ASP A 33 6.62 -17.36 9.32
N PRO A 34 5.76 -17.90 10.21
CA PRO A 34 6.11 -18.13 11.63
C PRO A 34 7.29 -19.08 11.81
N THR A 35 7.44 -20.06 10.91
CA THR A 35 8.48 -21.08 11.03
C THR A 35 9.83 -20.49 10.67
N GLU A 36 9.91 -19.79 9.54
CA GLU A 36 11.14 -19.14 9.12
C GLU A 36 11.52 -18.01 10.07
N PHE A 37 10.55 -17.23 10.56
CA PHE A 37 10.82 -16.18 11.53
C PHE A 37 11.42 -16.75 12.84
N ALA A 38 10.83 -17.82 13.40
CA ALA A 38 11.38 -18.47 14.60
C ALA A 38 12.79 -19.04 14.38
N SER A 39 13.03 -19.63 13.20
CA SER A 39 14.34 -20.15 12.79
C SER A 39 15.37 -19.02 12.67
N CYS A 40 14.98 -17.91 12.04
CA CYS A 40 15.81 -16.71 11.89
C CYS A 40 16.19 -16.11 13.26
N LEU A 41 15.23 -15.94 14.17
CA LEU A 41 15.50 -15.45 15.53
C LEU A 41 16.46 -16.38 16.30
N THR A 42 16.31 -17.69 16.14
CA THR A 42 17.21 -18.68 16.77
C THR A 42 18.64 -18.54 16.24
N ASN A 43 18.79 -18.31 14.94
CA ASN A 43 20.08 -18.08 14.29
C ASN A 43 20.72 -16.75 14.73
N ALA A 44 19.93 -15.67 14.80
CA ALA A 44 20.38 -14.37 15.29
C ALA A 44 20.93 -14.48 16.73
N ASN A 45 20.17 -15.12 17.63
CA ASN A 45 20.59 -15.34 19.02
C ASN A 45 21.86 -16.22 19.11
N THR A 46 21.92 -17.30 18.33
CA THR A 46 23.11 -18.18 18.29
C THR A 46 24.35 -17.40 17.84
N THR A 47 24.20 -16.56 16.81
CA THR A 47 25.28 -15.70 16.28
C THR A 47 25.73 -14.69 17.33
N ALA A 48 24.79 -14.08 18.06
CA ALA A 48 25.09 -13.14 19.14
C ALA A 48 25.89 -13.80 20.28
N ILE A 49 25.49 -15.00 20.72
CA ILE A 49 26.20 -15.77 21.75
C ILE A 49 27.63 -16.11 21.29
N GLN A 50 27.77 -16.57 20.04
CA GLN A 50 29.08 -16.88 19.47
C GLN A 50 29.97 -15.65 19.39
N CYS A 51 29.41 -14.50 18.98
CA CYS A 51 30.12 -13.22 18.96
C CYS A 51 30.62 -12.84 20.36
N ALA A 52 29.74 -12.89 21.37
CA ALA A 52 30.09 -12.54 22.75
C ALA A 52 31.16 -13.47 23.36
N SER A 53 31.30 -14.69 22.84
CA SER A 53 32.31 -15.66 23.29
C SER A 53 33.72 -15.43 22.72
N GLN A 54 33.88 -14.53 21.74
CA GLN A 54 35.18 -14.29 21.09
C GLN A 54 36.13 -13.48 21.99
N PRO A 55 37.42 -13.83 22.05
CA PRO A 55 38.42 -13.03 22.74
C PRO A 55 38.57 -11.69 21.99
N ASN A 56 38.26 -10.59 22.68
CA ASN A 56 38.23 -9.20 22.20
C ASN A 56 36.94 -8.73 21.50
N ALA A 57 35.85 -9.50 21.52
CA ALA A 57 34.56 -8.95 21.11
C ALA A 57 34.09 -7.87 22.08
N GLY A 58 33.72 -6.69 21.55
CA GLY A 58 32.97 -5.72 22.32
C GLY A 58 31.56 -6.26 22.52
N ILE A 59 31.20 -6.61 23.75
CA ILE A 59 29.86 -7.15 24.10
C ILE A 59 28.75 -6.29 23.48
N THR A 60 28.89 -4.96 23.57
CA THR A 60 27.98 -3.98 22.97
C THR A 60 27.87 -4.06 21.44
N ALA A 61 28.96 -4.39 20.72
CA ALA A 61 28.90 -4.53 19.27
C ALA A 61 28.16 -5.81 18.84
N CYS A 62 28.30 -6.90 19.61
CA CYS A 62 27.56 -8.13 19.37
C CYS A 62 26.06 -7.95 19.65
N GLU A 63 25.72 -7.21 20.70
CA GLU A 63 24.33 -6.86 21.04
C GLU A 63 23.69 -6.02 19.94
N VAL A 64 24.39 -5.01 19.42
CA VAL A 64 23.88 -4.20 18.30
C VAL A 64 23.68 -5.04 17.04
N GLN A 65 24.60 -5.95 16.72
CA GLN A 65 24.42 -6.84 15.58
C GLN A 65 23.23 -7.78 15.76
N ALA A 66 22.97 -8.26 16.99
CA ALA A 66 21.81 -9.09 17.28
C ALA A 66 20.49 -8.35 16.99
N LEU A 67 20.39 -7.07 17.40
CA LEU A 67 19.22 -6.23 17.11
C LEU A 67 19.04 -6.02 15.60
N VAL A 68 20.14 -5.84 14.85
CA VAL A 68 20.10 -5.78 13.38
C VAL A 68 19.57 -7.09 12.79
N ASP A 69 20.08 -8.23 13.24
CA ASP A 69 19.66 -9.54 12.74
C ASP A 69 18.18 -9.82 13.04
N GLU A 70 17.68 -9.42 14.22
CA GLU A 70 16.26 -9.49 14.57
C GLU A 70 15.39 -8.62 13.66
N MET A 71 15.79 -7.37 13.38
CA MET A 71 15.08 -6.50 12.42
C MET A 71 15.07 -7.11 11.02
N LEU A 72 16.17 -7.73 10.57
CA LEU A 72 16.24 -8.44 9.29
C LEU A 72 15.29 -9.65 9.25
N CYS A 73 15.12 -10.38 10.35
CA CYS A 73 14.12 -11.44 10.46
C CYS A 73 12.70 -10.91 10.25
N TYR A 74 12.37 -9.73 10.80
CA TYR A 74 11.09 -9.09 10.55
C TYR A 74 10.91 -8.79 9.06
N TYR A 75 11.90 -8.22 8.39
CA TYR A 75 11.79 -7.89 6.96
C TYR A 75 11.64 -9.13 6.07
N GLY A 76 12.32 -10.21 6.43
CA GLY A 76 12.24 -11.48 5.70
C GLY A 76 10.92 -12.20 5.92
N SER A 77 10.50 -12.40 7.17
CA SER A 77 9.49 -13.44 7.49
C SER A 77 8.37 -12.98 8.41
N CYS A 78 8.40 -11.73 8.88
CA CYS A 78 7.36 -11.16 9.74
C CYS A 78 7.06 -9.69 9.41
N TRP A 79 7.15 -9.34 8.12
CA TRP A 79 7.05 -7.94 7.68
C TRP A 79 5.66 -7.36 7.97
N ASN A 80 4.66 -8.22 8.18
CA ASN A 80 3.31 -7.81 8.52
C ASN A 80 3.15 -7.32 9.97
N LYS A 81 4.19 -7.45 10.80
CA LYS A 81 4.21 -7.02 12.21
C LYS A 81 5.25 -5.95 12.52
N VAL A 82 5.81 -5.28 11.50
CA VAL A 82 6.82 -4.20 11.68
C VAL A 82 6.29 -2.97 12.43
N TYR A 83 4.98 -2.84 12.66
CA TYR A 83 4.43 -1.73 13.43
C TYR A 83 4.07 -2.09 14.89
N THR A 84 4.21 -3.36 15.25
CA THR A 84 3.93 -3.83 16.62
C THR A 84 4.93 -3.28 17.64
N CYS A 85 4.55 -3.29 18.92
CA CYS A 85 5.41 -2.87 20.02
C CYS A 85 6.77 -3.58 20.02
N ALA A 86 6.83 -4.86 19.70
CA ALA A 86 8.07 -5.63 19.68
C ALA A 86 9.09 -5.07 18.67
N TYR A 87 8.67 -4.84 17.43
CA TYR A 87 9.56 -4.26 16.42
C TYR A 87 9.98 -2.82 16.76
N GLN A 88 9.02 -1.99 17.17
CA GLN A 88 9.30 -0.59 17.52
C GLN A 88 10.25 -0.51 18.72
N TYR A 89 10.15 -1.44 19.68
CA TYR A 89 11.04 -1.52 20.83
C TYR A 89 12.47 -1.91 20.42
N ILE A 90 12.66 -2.99 19.65
CA ILE A 90 13.98 -3.43 19.16
C ILE A 90 14.67 -2.32 18.35
N THR A 91 13.91 -1.64 17.50
CA THR A 91 14.42 -0.53 16.70
C THR A 91 14.88 0.63 17.59
N SER A 92 14.13 0.91 18.67
CA SER A 92 14.52 1.92 19.67
C SER A 92 15.83 1.56 20.36
N GLU A 93 15.99 0.31 20.80
CA GLU A 93 17.22 -0.18 21.43
C GLU A 93 18.42 -0.09 20.48
N TYR A 94 18.24 -0.44 19.20
CA TYR A 94 19.28 -0.31 18.18
C TYR A 94 19.74 1.15 18.05
N LEU A 95 18.80 2.07 17.88
CA LEU A 95 19.07 3.50 17.68
C LEU A 95 19.77 4.13 18.89
N LEU A 96 19.38 3.74 20.10
CA LEU A 96 20.02 4.15 21.35
C LEU A 96 21.48 3.69 21.42
N ALA A 97 21.78 2.49 20.93
CA ALA A 97 23.12 1.92 20.99
C ALA A 97 24.10 2.51 19.96
N ILE A 98 23.62 3.11 18.86
CA ILE A 98 24.45 3.66 17.77
C ILE A 98 24.56 5.20 17.79
N ASN A 99 24.34 5.84 18.95
CA ASN A 99 24.37 7.30 19.14
C ASN A 99 23.35 8.11 18.33
N ARG A 100 22.26 7.49 17.85
CA ARG A 100 21.06 8.16 17.34
C ARG A 100 21.23 9.07 16.10
N ASP A 101 22.43 9.20 15.54
CA ASP A 101 22.78 10.04 14.37
C ASP A 101 21.97 9.73 13.09
N HIS A 102 21.22 8.61 13.08
CA HIS A 102 20.49 8.10 11.93
C HIS A 102 19.07 7.65 12.28
N ILE A 103 18.39 8.32 13.21
CA ILE A 103 17.07 7.90 13.69
C ILE A 103 16.02 7.78 12.57
N GLN A 104 16.15 8.56 11.49
CA GLN A 104 15.25 8.51 10.34
C GLN A 104 15.62 7.42 9.31
N SER A 105 16.76 6.73 9.47
CA SER A 105 17.19 5.69 8.53
C SER A 105 16.69 4.29 8.90
N ALA A 106 16.08 4.12 10.07
CA ALA A 106 15.51 2.85 10.48
C ALA A 106 14.19 2.62 9.72
N PRO A 107 14.10 1.58 8.88
CA PRO A 107 12.88 1.30 8.12
C PRO A 107 11.68 1.12 9.06
N PHE A 108 10.50 1.57 8.63
CA PHE A 108 9.24 1.39 9.37
C PHE A 108 9.24 1.97 10.79
N TYR A 109 10.08 2.98 11.05
CA TYR A 109 10.21 3.66 12.33
C TYR A 109 10.30 5.18 12.13
N PRO A 110 9.46 6.00 12.79
CA PRO A 110 8.36 5.62 13.67
C PRO A 110 7.21 4.94 12.91
N ALA A 111 6.40 4.15 13.60
CA ALA A 111 5.16 3.65 13.03
C ALA A 111 4.24 4.81 12.57
N PRO A 112 3.56 4.71 11.42
CA PRO A 112 2.48 5.62 11.02
C PRO A 112 1.36 5.68 12.07
N ALA A 113 0.62 6.80 12.14
CA ALA A 113 -0.41 7.03 13.15
C ALA A 113 -1.54 5.99 13.16
N ASP A 114 -1.91 5.47 11.98
CA ASP A 114 -3.00 4.50 11.79
C ASP A 114 -2.47 3.12 11.39
N ALA A 115 -1.22 2.81 11.73
CA ALA A 115 -0.63 1.52 11.38
C ALA A 115 -1.39 0.36 12.05
N PRO A 116 -1.64 -0.75 11.33
CA PRO A 116 -2.32 -1.88 11.92
C PRO A 116 -1.46 -2.56 12.98
N ASP A 117 -2.11 -3.00 14.05
CA ASP A 117 -1.45 -3.58 15.22
C ASP A 117 -0.35 -2.69 15.81
N SER A 118 -0.47 -1.37 15.63
CA SER A 118 0.51 -0.40 16.13
C SER A 118 0.63 -0.46 17.66
N CYS A 119 1.80 -0.06 18.15
CA CYS A 119 2.01 0.01 19.58
C CYS A 119 1.17 1.11 20.24
N SER A 120 0.56 0.83 21.39
CA SER A 120 -0.29 1.75 22.17
C SER A 120 0.38 3.06 22.56
N CYS A 121 1.71 3.10 22.47
CA CYS A 121 2.54 4.28 22.50
C CYS A 121 3.45 4.27 21.27
N ASN A 122 3.48 5.38 20.53
CA ASN A 122 4.39 5.51 19.39
C ASN A 122 5.83 5.76 19.89
N LEU A 123 6.53 4.66 20.18
CA LEU A 123 7.89 4.67 20.72
C LEU A 123 8.86 5.48 19.85
N GLY A 124 8.68 5.45 18.52
CA GLY A 124 9.52 6.22 17.60
C GLY A 124 9.31 7.72 17.66
N ILE A 125 8.07 8.20 17.72
CA ILE A 125 7.82 9.64 17.90
C ILE A 125 8.38 10.09 19.27
N SER A 126 8.23 9.27 20.31
CA SER A 126 8.79 9.53 21.64
C SER A 126 10.32 9.65 21.61
N LEU A 127 11.01 8.67 21.01
CA LEU A 127 12.47 8.65 20.94
C LEU A 127 13.03 9.76 20.05
N ILE A 128 12.40 10.05 18.90
CA ILE A 128 12.79 11.15 18.01
C ILE A 128 12.71 12.49 18.73
N ASN A 129 11.62 12.75 19.44
CA ASN A 129 11.48 14.01 20.20
C ASN A 129 12.48 14.10 21.36
N ALA A 130 12.77 12.99 22.04
CA ALA A 130 13.82 12.97 23.06
C ALA A 130 15.22 13.26 22.46
N THR A 131 15.45 12.86 21.20
CA THR A 131 16.75 12.94 20.52
C THR A 131 17.00 14.28 19.85
N LEU A 132 16.01 14.85 19.14
CA LEU A 132 16.12 16.18 18.51
C LEU A 132 16.53 17.27 19.52
N ASN A 133 16.07 17.13 20.76
CA ASN A 133 16.44 18.02 21.85
C ASN A 133 17.91 17.82 22.29
N HIS A 134 18.44 16.59 22.25
CA HIS A 134 19.82 16.30 22.66
C HIS A 134 20.86 16.97 21.76
N ASP A 135 20.65 17.01 20.44
CA ASP A 135 21.55 17.71 19.51
C ASP A 135 21.64 19.22 19.82
N THR A 136 20.57 19.77 20.40
CA THR A 136 20.52 21.17 20.84
C THR A 136 21.44 21.43 22.04
N LEU A 137 21.86 20.41 22.81
CA LEU A 137 22.81 20.58 23.93
C LEU A 137 24.13 21.18 23.48
N TYR A 138 24.65 20.77 22.32
CA TYR A 138 25.90 21.33 21.79
C TYR A 138 25.79 22.84 21.55
N THR A 139 24.62 23.30 21.10
CA THR A 139 24.36 24.72 20.91
C THR A 139 24.22 25.45 22.25
N CYS A 140 23.58 24.84 23.26
CA CYS A 140 23.50 25.38 24.61
C CYS A 140 24.89 25.52 25.25
N TRP A 141 25.77 24.53 25.10
CA TRP A 141 27.15 24.58 25.62
C TRP A 141 28.03 25.63 24.93
N ALA A 142 27.74 25.95 23.68
CA ALA A 142 28.48 26.97 22.93
C ALA A 142 28.08 28.42 23.31
N MET A 143 27.09 28.62 24.19
CA MET A 143 26.64 29.95 24.59
C MET A 143 27.64 30.65 25.53
N ASN A 144 27.93 31.92 25.25
CA ASN A 144 28.89 32.72 26.02
C ASN A 144 28.38 33.13 27.42
N ASN A 145 27.06 33.16 27.63
CA ASN A 145 26.44 33.52 28.90
C ASN A 145 26.10 32.23 29.67
N GLN A 146 26.74 32.03 30.82
CA GLN A 146 26.60 30.81 31.62
C GLN A 146 25.15 30.59 32.11
N THR A 147 24.43 31.65 32.47
CA THR A 147 23.04 31.54 32.92
C THR A 147 22.14 31.11 31.77
N GLN A 148 22.30 31.73 30.58
CA GLN A 148 21.51 31.33 29.40
C GLN A 148 21.87 29.93 28.90
N SER A 149 23.15 29.56 28.97
CA SER A 149 23.63 28.21 28.66
C SER A 149 22.98 27.17 29.57
N HIS A 150 22.87 27.49 30.86
CA HIS A 150 22.21 26.64 31.85
C HIS A 150 20.70 26.52 31.58
N ASP A 151 20.00 27.64 31.41
CA ASP A 151 18.56 27.66 31.16
C ASP A 151 18.22 26.88 29.88
N CYS A 152 19.04 27.03 28.84
CA CYS A 152 18.93 26.24 27.60
C CYS A 152 19.06 24.73 27.85
N GLN A 153 20.06 24.30 28.63
CA GLN A 153 20.25 22.89 28.99
C GLN A 153 19.07 22.34 29.80
N CYS A 154 18.55 23.11 30.76
CA CYS A 154 17.34 22.77 31.51
C CYS A 154 16.15 22.54 30.58
N CYS A 155 15.93 23.45 29.63
CA CYS A 155 14.86 23.35 28.65
C CYS A 155 15.00 22.09 27.77
N VAL A 156 16.21 21.71 27.39
CA VAL A 156 16.47 20.49 26.60
C VAL A 156 16.07 19.22 27.36
N TYR A 157 16.59 19.03 28.59
CA TYR A 157 16.27 17.83 29.38
C TYR A 157 14.79 17.78 29.74
N SER A 158 14.22 18.94 30.07
CA SER A 158 12.80 19.07 30.37
C SER A 158 11.91 18.74 29.17
N ALA A 159 12.24 19.25 27.98
CA ALA A 159 11.48 18.96 26.75
C ALA A 159 11.53 17.46 26.39
N ALA A 160 12.69 16.83 26.53
CA ALA A 160 12.85 15.39 26.28
C ALA A 160 11.99 14.53 27.24
N VAL A 161 11.96 14.89 28.53
CA VAL A 161 11.10 14.20 29.51
C VAL A 161 9.63 14.49 29.24
N SER A 162 9.25 15.73 28.95
CA SER A 162 7.85 16.14 28.71
C SER A 162 7.24 15.44 27.51
N ALA A 163 8.02 15.26 26.43
CA ALA A 163 7.60 14.50 25.26
C ALA A 163 7.09 13.09 25.61
N SER A 164 7.74 12.40 26.56
CA SER A 164 7.30 11.07 27.02
C SER A 164 5.95 11.07 27.74
N TYR A 165 5.60 12.17 28.41
CA TYR A 165 4.32 12.34 29.11
C TYR A 165 3.21 12.80 28.17
N GLY A 166 3.52 13.53 27.11
CA GLY A 166 2.52 13.94 26.12
C GLY A 166 2.22 12.92 25.04
N ILE A 167 3.27 12.31 24.47
CA ILE A 167 3.13 11.33 23.39
C ILE A 167 2.58 10.02 23.95
N CYS A 168 3.02 9.64 25.16
CA CYS A 168 2.67 8.37 25.79
C CYS A 168 2.19 8.59 27.24
N PRO A 169 1.03 9.26 27.43
CA PRO A 169 0.58 9.71 28.74
C PRO A 169 0.31 8.58 29.73
N GLY A 170 -0.23 7.44 29.28
CA GLY A 170 -0.54 6.29 30.15
C GLY A 170 0.60 5.30 30.36
N THR A 171 1.65 5.35 29.54
CA THR A 171 2.68 4.31 29.47
C THR A 171 3.69 4.39 30.60
N GLU A 172 4.12 3.24 31.11
CA GLU A 172 5.22 3.13 32.07
C GLU A 172 6.51 3.78 31.54
N LYS A 173 7.07 4.71 32.34
CA LYS A 173 8.15 5.58 31.89
C LYS A 173 9.52 4.89 31.82
N ASP A 174 9.68 3.78 32.54
CA ASP A 174 10.89 2.95 32.50
C ASP A 174 11.11 2.35 31.11
N ILE A 175 10.02 1.96 30.42
CA ILE A 175 10.05 1.41 29.06
C ILE A 175 10.46 2.48 28.03
N LEU A 176 10.23 3.76 28.33
CA LEU A 176 10.55 4.89 27.44
C LEU A 176 11.95 5.46 27.68
N GLY A 177 12.77 4.86 28.55
CA GLY A 177 14.11 5.35 28.86
C GLY A 177 14.13 6.68 29.62
N VAL A 178 13.00 7.13 30.17
CA VAL A 178 12.87 8.39 30.92
C VAL A 178 13.78 8.43 32.15
N PRO A 179 14.00 7.35 32.92
CA PRO A 179 14.92 7.40 34.06
C PRO A 179 16.34 7.86 33.70
N ILE A 180 16.84 7.48 32.51
CA ILE A 180 18.17 7.89 32.03
C ILE A 180 18.18 9.40 31.76
N LEU A 181 17.18 9.92 31.06
CA LEU A 181 17.04 11.35 30.77
C LEU A 181 16.92 12.19 32.06
N VAL A 182 16.21 11.65 33.05
CA VAL A 182 16.06 12.26 34.37
C VAL A 182 17.38 12.25 35.15
N GLU A 183 18.14 11.15 35.09
CA GLU A 183 19.46 11.05 35.72
C GLU A 183 20.44 12.06 35.10
N GLU A 184 20.48 12.15 33.77
CA GLU A 184 21.30 13.13 33.04
C GLU A 184 20.89 14.57 33.36
N GLY A 185 19.58 14.87 33.36
CA GLY A 185 19.06 16.18 33.73
C GLY A 185 19.39 16.56 35.16
N ARG A 186 19.27 15.62 36.12
CA ARG A 186 19.66 15.84 37.52
C ARG A 186 21.16 16.03 37.69
N ALA A 187 21.97 15.31 36.93
CA ALA A 187 23.42 15.51 36.93
C ALA A 187 23.78 16.91 36.40
N ASN A 188 23.06 17.40 35.40
CA ASN A 188 23.22 18.76 34.88
C ASN A 188 22.88 19.83 35.93
N ILE A 189 21.72 19.69 36.57
CA ILE A 189 21.27 20.54 37.69
C ILE A 189 22.29 20.54 38.83
N ALA A 190 22.75 19.36 39.24
CA ALA A 190 23.72 19.23 40.33
C ALA A 190 25.06 19.91 40.01
N ALA A 191 25.45 19.98 38.73
CA ALA A 191 26.68 20.63 38.30
C ALA A 191 26.55 22.16 38.20
N ASN A 192 25.36 22.67 37.85
CA ASN A 192 25.24 24.03 37.33
C ASN A 192 24.22 24.93 38.08
N GLY A 193 23.29 24.39 38.88
CA GLY A 193 22.27 25.19 39.60
C GLY A 193 20.84 24.66 39.47
N SER A 194 19.82 25.48 39.77
CA SER A 194 18.39 25.13 39.66
C SER A 194 17.83 25.43 38.27
N CYS A 195 16.83 24.66 37.84
CA CYS A 195 16.08 24.89 36.59
C CYS A 195 14.78 25.67 36.85
N ASP A 196 14.88 26.94 37.24
CA ASP A 196 13.72 27.74 37.65
C ASP A 196 12.94 28.36 36.47
N ALA A 197 13.50 28.31 35.24
CA ALA A 197 13.00 29.02 34.06
C ALA A 197 12.28 28.12 33.03
N LEU A 198 11.70 26.99 33.46
CA LEU A 198 11.01 26.01 32.58
C LEU A 198 9.63 26.51 32.12
N THR A 199 9.61 27.58 31.32
CA THR A 199 8.39 28.16 30.75
C THR A 199 8.47 28.18 29.23
N TYR A 200 7.31 28.20 28.57
CA TYR A 200 7.23 28.27 27.11
C TYR A 200 7.97 29.49 26.54
N ASP A 201 7.81 30.67 27.14
CA ASP A 201 8.47 31.91 26.69
C ASP A 201 10.00 31.84 26.77
N VAL A 202 10.54 31.08 27.73
CA VAL A 202 11.98 30.87 27.86
C VAL A 202 12.44 29.76 26.92
N CYS A 203 11.89 28.56 27.07
CA CYS A 203 12.40 27.40 26.36
C CYS A 203 12.13 27.43 24.85
N TYR A 204 10.90 27.77 24.45
CA TYR A 204 10.58 27.96 23.04
C TYR A 204 10.87 29.39 22.58
N GLY A 205 10.40 30.39 23.33
CA GLY A 205 10.51 31.79 22.91
C GLY A 205 11.93 32.34 22.84
N GLN A 206 12.83 31.91 23.75
CA GLN A 206 14.22 32.37 23.78
C GLN A 206 15.19 31.38 23.10
N PHE A 207 14.97 30.07 23.26
CA PHE A 207 15.91 29.04 22.78
C PHE A 207 15.40 28.22 21.61
N GLY A 208 14.13 28.36 21.22
CA GLY A 208 13.55 27.62 20.09
C GLY A 208 13.41 26.12 20.32
N ILE A 209 13.43 25.66 21.57
CA ILE A 209 13.35 24.24 21.93
C ILE A 209 11.87 23.84 21.97
N PRO A 210 11.35 23.03 21.04
CA PRO A 210 9.93 22.66 21.01
C PRO A 210 9.60 21.59 22.06
N THR A 211 8.32 21.47 22.41
CA THR A 211 7.79 20.30 23.14
C THR A 211 6.76 19.59 22.27
N ALA A 212 6.75 18.26 22.31
CA ALA A 212 5.80 17.45 21.55
C ALA A 212 4.37 17.50 22.13
N ASP A 213 4.21 18.01 23.35
CA ASP A 213 3.02 17.87 24.20
C ASP A 213 2.29 19.19 24.46
N ASN A 214 2.37 20.14 23.52
CA ASN A 214 1.63 21.40 23.57
C ASN A 214 2.18 22.44 24.58
N GLY A 215 3.51 22.46 24.79
CA GLY A 215 4.22 23.57 25.45
C GLY A 215 4.56 23.38 26.93
N THR A 216 4.51 22.15 27.46
CA THR A 216 4.83 21.88 28.87
C THR A 216 6.30 21.46 29.03
N TYR A 217 6.98 22.03 30.04
CA TYR A 217 8.34 21.70 30.41
C TYR A 217 8.36 21.20 31.85
N VAL A 218 8.44 19.88 32.01
CA VAL A 218 8.47 19.18 33.30
C VAL A 218 9.82 19.36 34.00
N ASP A 219 9.79 19.68 35.30
CA ASP A 219 10.98 19.65 36.16
C ASP A 219 11.38 18.21 36.47
N VAL A 220 12.62 17.84 36.12
CA VAL A 220 13.18 16.50 36.36
C VAL A 220 13.35 16.14 37.84
N ASN A 221 13.31 17.13 38.74
CA ASN A 221 13.25 16.91 40.19
C ASN A 221 11.83 16.69 40.71
N ASN A 222 10.82 17.12 39.96
CA ASN A 222 9.41 17.05 40.36
C ASN A 222 8.56 16.50 39.20
N LEU A 223 8.76 15.21 38.92
CA LEU A 223 8.08 14.51 37.84
C LEU A 223 6.59 14.29 38.17
N PRO A 224 5.71 14.30 37.17
CA PRO A 224 4.36 13.79 37.32
C PRO A 224 4.37 12.33 37.81
N PRO A 225 3.29 11.86 38.48
CA PRO A 225 3.19 10.49 38.96
C PRO A 225 3.55 9.48 37.88
N ASN A 226 4.33 8.46 38.26
CA ASN A 226 4.69 7.40 37.33
C ASN A 226 3.41 6.65 36.90
N GLN A 227 3.34 6.36 35.61
CA GLN A 227 2.20 5.72 34.98
C GLN A 227 2.49 4.22 34.91
N THR A 228 1.45 3.38 34.93
CA THR A 228 1.62 1.94 35.11
C THR A 228 1.01 1.11 33.96
N GLN A 229 0.59 1.74 32.86
CA GLN A 229 0.06 0.96 31.73
C GLN A 229 1.23 0.37 30.97
N ALA A 230 1.24 -0.96 30.88
CA ALA A 230 2.13 -1.68 29.99
C ALA A 230 1.78 -1.34 28.53
N LEU A 231 2.75 -1.56 27.64
CA LEU A 231 2.51 -1.48 26.21
C LEU A 231 1.50 -2.55 25.78
N SER A 232 0.81 -2.29 24.67
CA SER A 232 -0.10 -3.24 24.03
C SER A 232 -0.15 -2.94 22.54
N ASN A 233 -0.38 -3.95 21.70
CA ASN A 233 -0.71 -3.69 20.30
C ASN A 233 -2.19 -3.29 20.23
N THR A 234 -2.48 -2.15 19.61
CA THR A 234 -3.86 -1.70 19.38
C THR A 234 -4.49 -2.57 18.28
N PRO A 235 -5.75 -3.03 18.40
CA PRO A 235 -6.39 -3.78 17.32
C PRO A 235 -6.36 -2.99 16.01
N GLY A 236 -5.63 -3.48 15.00
CA GLY A 236 -5.60 -2.89 13.67
C GLY A 236 -6.91 -3.13 12.92
N ALA A 237 -7.31 -2.19 12.05
CA ALA A 237 -8.48 -2.37 11.18
C ALA A 237 -8.27 -3.47 10.11
N SER A 238 -7.01 -3.69 9.68
CA SER A 238 -6.61 -4.74 8.72
C SER A 238 -5.11 -5.08 8.86
N PRO A 239 -4.68 -6.36 8.92
CA PRO A 239 -3.25 -6.69 8.93
C PRO A 239 -2.58 -6.32 7.61
N LEU A 240 -1.27 -6.06 7.63
CA LEU A 240 -0.50 -5.83 6.40
C LEU A 240 -0.52 -7.09 5.52
N THR A 241 -0.90 -6.92 4.24
CA THR A 241 -0.98 -7.99 3.24
C THR A 241 0.08 -7.90 2.14
N SER A 242 0.90 -6.85 2.16
CA SER A 242 2.10 -6.71 1.34
C SER A 242 3.26 -6.09 2.16
N PRO A 243 4.51 -6.46 1.87
CA PRO A 243 5.68 -5.92 2.57
C PRO A 243 5.78 -4.40 2.31
N PRO A 244 5.75 -3.54 3.35
CA PRO A 244 5.73 -2.08 3.15
C PRO A 244 6.99 -1.52 2.47
N GLY A 245 8.07 -2.30 2.39
CA GLY A 245 9.32 -1.97 1.69
C GLY A 245 9.44 -2.55 0.28
N GLY A 246 8.39 -3.20 -0.25
CA GLY A 246 8.43 -3.99 -1.47
C GLY A 246 8.96 -5.41 -1.26
N GLU A 247 8.84 -6.26 -2.28
CA GLU A 247 9.25 -7.68 -2.23
C GLU A 247 10.74 -7.87 -1.96
N THR A 248 11.59 -6.99 -2.48
CA THR A 248 13.02 -6.98 -2.19
C THR A 248 13.42 -5.59 -1.78
N MET A 249 13.96 -5.46 -0.58
CA MET A 249 14.42 -4.19 -0.03
C MET A 249 15.91 -4.24 0.27
N THR A 250 16.55 -3.08 0.11
CA THR A 250 17.95 -2.89 0.47
C THR A 250 18.02 -1.93 1.65
N VAL A 251 18.53 -2.40 2.78
CA VAL A 251 18.68 -1.61 4.02
C VAL A 251 20.14 -1.54 4.41
N THR A 252 20.55 -0.43 5.01
CA THR A 252 21.93 -0.25 5.48
C THR A 252 21.92 -0.03 6.98
N PHE A 253 22.59 -0.91 7.72
CA PHE A 253 22.84 -0.79 9.15
C PHE A 253 24.35 -0.79 9.37
N LEU A 254 24.87 0.12 10.21
CA LEU A 254 26.30 0.20 10.55
C LEU A 254 27.24 0.23 9.32
N ASN A 255 26.86 0.95 8.26
CA ASN A 255 27.57 1.00 6.97
C ASN A 255 27.67 -0.34 6.22
N LYS A 256 26.87 -1.35 6.60
CA LYS A 256 26.72 -2.61 5.88
C LYS A 256 25.35 -2.68 5.24
N THR A 257 25.33 -2.98 3.95
CA THR A 257 24.11 -3.10 3.16
C THR A 257 23.64 -4.55 3.15
N TYR A 258 22.34 -4.74 3.37
CA TYR A 258 21.63 -6.01 3.37
C TYR A 258 20.54 -5.96 2.31
N THR A 259 20.46 -7.01 1.50
CA THR A 259 19.36 -7.22 0.56
C THR A 259 18.49 -8.34 1.12
N ILE A 260 17.23 -8.04 1.37
CA ILE A 260 16.26 -8.96 1.96
C ILE A 260 15.13 -9.13 0.97
N THR A 261 14.76 -10.37 0.72
CA THR A 261 13.54 -10.73 -0.01
C THR A 261 12.50 -11.13 1.01
N ALA A 262 11.38 -10.42 1.01
CA ALA A 262 10.24 -10.68 1.87
C ALA A 262 9.58 -12.02 1.47
N ALA A 263 9.24 -12.82 2.47
CA ALA A 263 8.47 -14.04 2.29
C ALA A 263 7.11 -13.67 1.68
N PRO A 264 6.61 -14.47 0.73
CA PRO A 264 5.31 -14.23 0.12
C PRO A 264 4.22 -14.26 1.18
N TYR A 265 3.20 -13.41 1.02
CA TYR A 265 2.06 -13.40 1.92
C TYR A 265 1.35 -14.76 1.92
N ASN A 266 1.20 -15.38 3.10
CA ASN A 266 0.52 -16.65 3.25
C ASN A 266 -0.74 -16.50 4.11
N ALA A 267 -1.89 -16.37 3.43
CA ALA A 267 -3.19 -16.19 4.07
C ALA A 267 -3.53 -17.33 5.06
N THR A 268 -3.04 -18.55 4.83
CA THR A 268 -3.28 -19.72 5.70
C THR A 268 -2.63 -19.61 7.08
N ASN A 269 -1.48 -18.93 7.18
CA ASN A 269 -0.76 -18.73 8.44
C ASN A 269 -1.27 -17.50 9.23
N VAL A 270 -1.90 -16.56 8.52
CA VAL A 270 -2.50 -15.34 9.08
C VAL A 270 -3.97 -15.56 9.47
N ALA A 271 -4.63 -16.58 8.90
CA ALA A 271 -6.02 -16.93 9.17
C ALA A 271 -6.18 -17.99 10.27
N ALA A 272 -5.90 -17.61 11.52
CA ALA A 272 -6.54 -18.25 12.67
C ALA A 272 -7.90 -17.61 12.97
N THR A 273 -8.64 -17.15 11.97
CA THR A 273 -10.10 -16.92 12.02
C THR A 273 -10.58 -16.54 10.63
N THR A 274 -11.71 -17.12 10.23
CA THR A 274 -12.53 -16.78 9.05
C THR A 274 -12.30 -17.63 7.79
N THR A 275 -13.32 -18.45 7.52
CA THR A 275 -13.56 -19.25 6.32
C THR A 275 -13.33 -18.47 5.01
N THR A 276 -12.54 -19.06 4.13
CA THR A 276 -12.24 -18.60 2.77
C THR A 276 -13.50 -18.47 1.90
N LYS A 277 -13.92 -17.22 1.66
CA LYS A 277 -14.72 -16.83 0.49
C LYS A 277 -13.72 -16.24 -0.51
N THR A 278 -13.53 -16.86 -1.67
CA THR A 278 -12.45 -16.57 -2.63
C THR A 278 -13.00 -16.27 -4.03
N TRP A 279 -14.08 -15.49 -4.15
CA TRP A 279 -14.80 -15.41 -5.43
C TRP A 279 -15.23 -13.98 -5.78
N GLY A 280 -14.75 -13.51 -6.95
CA GLY A 280 -15.19 -12.28 -7.62
C GLY A 280 -14.41 -11.04 -7.20
N CYS A 281 -13.64 -10.48 -8.13
CA CYS A 281 -13.10 -9.12 -8.00
C CYS A 281 -13.85 -8.20 -8.96
N THR A 282 -14.38 -7.09 -8.44
CA THR A 282 -15.05 -6.06 -9.23
C THR A 282 -14.34 -4.71 -9.16
N VAL A 283 -13.19 -4.56 -8.48
CA VAL A 283 -12.63 -3.22 -8.18
C VAL A 283 -12.16 -2.52 -9.45
N GLY A 284 -13.07 -1.69 -9.94
CA GLY A 284 -12.91 -0.75 -11.02
C GLY A 284 -13.89 0.38 -10.82
N LEU A 285 -13.81 1.08 -9.66
CA LEU A 285 -14.64 2.18 -9.11
C LEU A 285 -14.99 3.33 -10.08
N THR A 286 -14.53 3.22 -11.32
CA THR A 286 -14.90 4.03 -12.46
C THR A 286 -16.41 4.24 -12.57
N GLN A 287 -17.26 3.23 -12.31
CA GLN A 287 -18.73 3.35 -12.41
C GLN A 287 -19.33 4.34 -11.39
N ASN A 288 -18.63 4.55 -10.26
CA ASN A 288 -19.11 5.38 -9.16
C ASN A 288 -18.46 6.76 -9.12
N TRP A 289 -17.17 6.84 -9.46
CA TRP A 289 -16.37 8.05 -9.27
C TRP A 289 -15.78 8.63 -10.55
N GLY A 290 -16.07 8.05 -11.71
CA GLY A 290 -15.43 8.43 -12.97
C GLY A 290 -14.02 7.86 -13.09
N TRP A 291 -13.35 8.19 -14.19
CA TRP A 291 -12.00 7.71 -14.45
C TRP A 291 -11.01 8.29 -13.43
N ALA A 292 -10.06 7.47 -12.96
CA ALA A 292 -9.04 7.94 -12.02
C ALA A 292 -8.29 9.18 -12.52
N CYS A 293 -8.05 9.26 -13.84
CA CYS A 293 -7.38 10.39 -14.46
C CYS A 293 -8.22 11.69 -14.45
N GLU A 294 -9.53 11.63 -14.23
CA GLU A 294 -10.34 12.84 -14.02
C GLU A 294 -10.01 13.54 -12.71
N HIS A 295 -9.50 12.82 -11.71
CA HIS A 295 -9.16 13.40 -10.40
C HIS A 295 -7.74 13.92 -10.32
N VAL A 296 -6.94 13.81 -11.38
CA VAL A 296 -5.62 14.44 -11.45
C VAL A 296 -5.81 15.94 -11.71
N ILE A 297 -5.46 16.77 -10.73
CA ILE A 297 -5.66 18.22 -10.75
C ILE A 297 -4.37 19.00 -11.05
N ALA A 298 -3.20 18.39 -10.84
CA ALA A 298 -1.91 18.93 -11.23
C ALA A 298 -0.85 17.81 -11.32
N ILE A 299 0.27 18.10 -11.99
CA ILE A 299 1.43 17.21 -12.14
C ILE A 299 2.75 18.00 -12.08
N ASP A 300 3.80 17.38 -11.53
CA ASP A 300 5.17 17.86 -11.69
C ASP A 300 5.89 16.99 -12.74
N VAL A 301 6.41 17.61 -13.79
CA VAL A 301 6.94 16.91 -14.96
C VAL A 301 8.37 17.32 -15.26
N VAL A 302 9.25 16.34 -15.48
CA VAL A 302 10.55 16.58 -16.10
C VAL A 302 10.39 16.54 -17.62
N THR A 303 10.69 17.64 -18.29
CA THR A 303 10.54 17.80 -19.75
C THR A 303 11.69 17.15 -20.52
N SER A 304 11.60 17.13 -21.85
CA SER A 304 12.66 16.61 -22.74
C SER A 304 13.96 17.41 -22.66
N TYR A 305 13.92 18.60 -22.07
CA TYR A 305 15.07 19.47 -21.83
C TYR A 305 15.66 19.31 -20.41
N GLY A 306 15.07 18.45 -19.57
CA GLY A 306 15.50 18.22 -18.18
C GLY A 306 14.99 19.26 -17.18
N GLU A 307 14.03 20.10 -17.57
CA GLU A 307 13.44 21.11 -16.71
C GLU A 307 12.25 20.52 -15.92
N ILE A 308 12.07 20.95 -14.67
CA ILE A 308 10.88 20.59 -13.88
C ILE A 308 9.81 21.66 -14.11
N VAL A 309 8.65 21.23 -14.58
CA VAL A 309 7.47 22.07 -14.84
C VAL A 309 6.32 21.59 -13.96
N HIS A 310 5.73 22.52 -13.21
CA HIS A 310 4.42 22.32 -12.61
C HIS A 310 3.34 22.59 -13.68
N ALA A 311 2.42 21.64 -13.86
CA ALA A 311 1.29 21.78 -14.76
C ALA A 311 -0.03 21.56 -14.02
N ASP A 312 -0.88 22.58 -14.05
CA ASP A 312 -2.22 22.61 -13.45
C ASP A 312 -3.23 23.18 -14.47
N PHE A 313 -4.41 23.63 -14.02
CA PHE A 313 -5.43 24.20 -14.91
C PHE A 313 -5.08 25.59 -15.46
N GLU A 314 -4.16 26.32 -14.82
CA GLU A 314 -3.76 27.70 -15.17
C GLU A 314 -2.38 27.75 -15.85
N GLN A 315 -1.46 26.87 -15.44
CA GLN A 315 -0.09 26.79 -15.91
C GLN A 315 0.15 25.49 -16.68
N SER A 316 0.70 25.58 -17.89
CA SER A 316 1.04 24.41 -18.73
C SER A 316 -0.11 23.40 -18.84
N SER A 317 -1.33 23.91 -18.95
CA SER A 317 -2.57 23.11 -18.87
C SER A 317 -2.73 22.11 -20.03
N ASP A 318 -1.95 22.25 -21.09
CA ASP A 318 -1.81 21.25 -22.14
C ASP A 318 -1.09 19.98 -21.65
N LEU A 319 -0.07 20.10 -20.80
CA LEU A 319 0.55 18.94 -20.15
C LEU A 319 -0.41 18.27 -19.17
N LEU A 320 -1.14 19.03 -18.33
CA LEU A 320 -2.16 18.44 -17.45
C LEU A 320 -3.22 17.71 -18.28
N TRP A 321 -3.71 18.33 -19.35
CA TRP A 321 -4.67 17.72 -20.27
C TRP A 321 -4.15 16.40 -20.84
N ALA A 322 -2.88 16.33 -21.26
CA ALA A 322 -2.28 15.13 -21.81
C ALA A 322 -2.08 14.03 -20.76
N ALA A 323 -1.63 14.37 -19.55
CA ALA A 323 -1.44 13.38 -18.49
C ALA A 323 -2.74 12.65 -18.11
N ARG A 324 -3.88 13.30 -18.34
CA ARG A 324 -5.22 12.74 -18.11
C ARG A 324 -5.67 11.86 -19.29
N GLY A 325 -4.87 10.84 -19.63
CA GLY A 325 -5.26 9.78 -20.58
C GLY A 325 -4.33 9.54 -21.77
N ALA A 326 -3.16 10.19 -21.88
CA ALA A 326 -2.19 9.90 -22.94
C ALA A 326 -1.41 8.59 -22.74
N GLY A 327 -1.38 8.05 -21.51
CA GLY A 327 -0.59 6.85 -21.19
C GLY A 327 0.86 6.96 -21.67
N PRO A 328 1.39 5.96 -22.42
CA PRO A 328 2.76 6.00 -22.93
C PRO A 328 2.99 7.11 -23.98
N GLY A 329 1.93 7.76 -24.48
CA GLY A 329 2.02 8.89 -25.38
C GLY A 329 2.40 10.21 -24.71
N PHE A 330 2.53 10.27 -23.38
CA PHE A 330 2.84 11.51 -22.67
C PHE A 330 4.29 12.03 -22.94
N PRO A 331 4.51 13.33 -23.23
CA PRO A 331 5.82 13.86 -23.60
C PRO A 331 6.65 14.35 -22.39
N GLY A 332 6.78 13.52 -21.37
CA GLY A 332 7.48 13.89 -20.14
C GLY A 332 7.61 12.76 -19.14
N LEU A 333 8.44 12.97 -18.11
CA LEU A 333 8.48 12.10 -16.94
C LEU A 333 7.71 12.76 -15.80
N VAL A 334 6.53 12.22 -15.45
CA VAL A 334 5.78 12.71 -14.29
C VAL A 334 6.47 12.23 -13.01
N THR A 335 6.84 13.17 -12.14
CA THR A 335 7.50 12.92 -10.86
C THR A 335 6.55 13.01 -9.67
N ARG A 336 5.45 13.78 -9.81
CA ARG A 336 4.37 13.86 -8.82
C ARG A 336 3.02 14.00 -9.51
N PHE A 337 2.02 13.31 -8.97
CA PHE A 337 0.61 13.52 -9.29
C PHE A 337 -0.08 14.18 -8.09
N HIS A 338 -0.83 15.25 -8.35
CA HIS A 338 -1.73 15.86 -7.37
C HIS A 338 -3.14 15.40 -7.69
N VAL A 339 -3.74 14.63 -6.78
CA VAL A 339 -5.02 13.95 -7.00
C VAL A 339 -6.05 14.47 -6.01
N GLN A 340 -7.23 14.84 -6.51
CA GLN A 340 -8.38 15.16 -5.69
C GLN A 340 -8.97 13.87 -5.12
N THR A 341 -8.92 13.71 -3.80
CA THR A 341 -9.50 12.55 -3.12
C THR A 341 -11.00 12.71 -2.90
N LYS A 342 -11.66 11.58 -2.64
CA LYS A 342 -13.07 11.49 -2.26
C LYS A 342 -13.18 10.94 -0.82
N PRO A 343 -14.25 11.31 -0.07
CA PRO A 343 -14.57 10.64 1.19
C PRO A 343 -14.76 9.13 0.97
N LEU A 344 -14.28 8.34 1.93
CA LEU A 344 -14.47 6.89 1.92
C LEU A 344 -15.98 6.56 2.13
N PRO A 345 -16.59 5.68 1.31
CA PRO A 345 -17.94 5.20 1.55
C PRO A 345 -18.06 4.53 2.92
N LYS A 346 -19.21 4.73 3.59
CA LYS A 346 -19.45 4.12 4.91
C LYS A 346 -19.91 2.67 4.83
N VAL A 347 -20.49 2.27 3.70
CA VAL A 347 -21.06 0.94 3.48
C VAL A 347 -20.57 0.40 2.16
N MET A 348 -20.15 -0.86 2.17
CA MET A 348 -19.68 -1.60 1.01
C MET A 348 -20.16 -3.04 1.14
N LYS A 349 -20.94 -3.51 0.16
CA LYS A 349 -21.50 -4.86 0.14
C LYS A 349 -21.36 -5.48 -1.24
N SER A 350 -21.28 -6.80 -1.29
CA SER A 350 -21.15 -7.54 -2.55
C SER A 350 -22.19 -8.63 -2.69
N SER A 351 -22.53 -8.96 -3.93
CA SER A 351 -23.28 -10.16 -4.29
C SER A 351 -22.57 -10.90 -5.42
N LEU A 352 -22.69 -12.22 -5.42
CA LEU A 352 -21.97 -13.09 -6.34
C LEU A 352 -22.85 -14.25 -6.77
N TYR A 353 -22.87 -14.50 -8.08
CA TYR A 353 -23.65 -15.58 -8.67
C TYR A 353 -22.77 -16.37 -9.64
N VAL A 354 -22.54 -17.66 -9.34
CA VAL A 354 -21.76 -18.57 -10.20
C VAL A 354 -22.69 -19.52 -10.90
N TYR A 355 -22.61 -19.58 -12.22
CA TYR A 355 -23.38 -20.47 -13.06
C TYR A 355 -22.47 -21.33 -13.94
N LYS A 356 -22.91 -22.55 -14.22
CA LYS A 356 -22.31 -23.38 -15.25
C LYS A 356 -22.48 -22.73 -16.62
N LEU A 357 -21.51 -22.92 -17.52
CA LEU A 357 -21.52 -22.33 -18.87
C LEU A 357 -22.75 -22.61 -19.71
N GLY A 358 -23.47 -23.71 -19.46
CA GLY A 358 -24.74 -23.99 -20.14
C GLY A 358 -25.82 -22.90 -19.98
N GLN A 359 -25.65 -21.99 -19.02
CA GLN A 359 -26.55 -20.85 -18.77
C GLN A 359 -25.97 -19.50 -19.25
N TYR A 360 -24.86 -19.52 -20.00
CA TYR A 360 -24.14 -18.31 -20.43
C TYR A 360 -25.05 -17.22 -20.98
N GLU A 361 -25.89 -17.54 -21.98
CA GLU A 361 -26.74 -16.53 -22.65
C GLU A 361 -27.73 -15.88 -21.67
N ALA A 362 -28.43 -16.68 -20.87
CA ALA A 362 -29.40 -16.16 -19.90
C ALA A 362 -28.75 -15.29 -18.81
N VAL A 363 -27.56 -15.67 -18.35
CA VAL A 363 -26.82 -14.96 -17.29
C VAL A 363 -26.20 -13.67 -17.82
N PHE A 364 -25.61 -13.71 -19.01
CA PHE A 364 -25.02 -12.53 -19.63
C PHE A 364 -26.11 -11.50 -20.00
N ASP A 365 -27.22 -11.95 -20.59
CA ASP A 365 -28.39 -11.11 -20.88
C ASP A 365 -28.97 -10.48 -19.61
N TRP A 366 -28.98 -11.21 -18.50
CA TRP A 366 -29.39 -10.66 -17.21
C TRP A 366 -28.41 -9.58 -16.76
N ALA A 367 -27.11 -9.85 -16.76
CA ALA A 367 -26.09 -8.89 -16.34
C ALA A 367 -26.14 -7.58 -17.14
N LEU A 368 -26.40 -7.65 -18.46
CA LEU A 368 -26.58 -6.47 -19.32
C LEU A 368 -27.84 -5.65 -19.01
N LYS A 369 -28.82 -6.24 -18.32
CA LYS A 369 -30.10 -5.60 -17.95
C LYS A 369 -30.13 -5.12 -16.50
N ILE A 370 -29.13 -5.49 -15.68
CA ILE A 370 -29.02 -4.96 -14.32
C ILE A 370 -28.84 -3.44 -14.45
N PRO A 371 -29.71 -2.63 -13.82
CA PRO A 371 -29.52 -1.18 -13.81
C PRO A 371 -28.16 -0.82 -13.18
N SER A 372 -27.37 0.00 -13.87
CA SER A 372 -26.17 0.61 -13.29
C SER A 372 -26.24 2.15 -13.41
N GLY A 373 -25.75 2.84 -12.38
CA GLY A 373 -25.92 4.29 -12.23
C GLY A 373 -25.07 4.86 -11.09
N ILE A 374 -24.64 6.13 -11.22
CA ILE A 374 -23.83 6.85 -10.23
C ILE A 374 -24.58 6.96 -8.91
N ASP A 375 -25.91 7.16 -8.96
CA ASP A 375 -26.76 7.27 -7.77
C ASP A 375 -26.90 5.95 -7.00
N GLU A 376 -26.56 4.81 -7.62
CA GLU A 376 -26.77 3.47 -7.06
C GLU A 376 -25.49 2.83 -6.51
N GLY A 377 -24.32 3.38 -6.82
CA GLY A 377 -23.06 2.89 -6.26
C GLY A 377 -22.65 1.49 -6.74
N LEU A 378 -23.25 0.98 -7.82
CA LEU A 378 -23.16 -0.42 -8.25
C LEU A 378 -22.13 -0.63 -9.35
N GLU A 379 -21.23 -1.58 -9.13
CA GLU A 379 -20.31 -2.11 -10.14
C GLU A 379 -20.74 -3.50 -10.57
N ILE A 380 -20.77 -3.73 -11.88
CA ILE A 380 -21.11 -5.02 -12.47
C ILE A 380 -19.92 -5.58 -13.26
N THR A 381 -19.46 -6.76 -12.86
CA THR A 381 -18.45 -7.52 -13.58
C THR A 381 -18.96 -8.93 -13.88
N VAL A 382 -18.79 -9.36 -15.13
CA VAL A 382 -19.05 -10.73 -15.58
C VAL A 382 -17.71 -11.40 -15.85
N ILE A 383 -17.48 -12.55 -15.25
CA ILE A 383 -16.19 -13.24 -15.22
C ILE A 383 -16.35 -14.65 -15.79
N GLY A 384 -15.57 -14.98 -16.80
CA GLY A 384 -15.33 -16.35 -17.26
C GLY A 384 -14.07 -16.86 -16.60
N SER A 385 -14.18 -17.92 -15.78
CA SER A 385 -13.03 -18.50 -15.07
C SER A 385 -13.30 -19.95 -14.66
N TYR A 386 -12.34 -20.57 -13.97
CA TYR A 386 -12.51 -21.83 -13.25
C TYR A 386 -12.55 -21.57 -11.75
N PRO A 387 -13.73 -21.33 -11.15
CA PRO A 387 -13.85 -21.26 -9.70
C PRO A 387 -13.40 -22.60 -9.08
N SER A 388 -12.76 -22.55 -7.90
CA SER A 388 -12.40 -23.80 -7.21
C SER A 388 -13.63 -24.56 -6.75
N GLY A 389 -13.51 -25.89 -6.79
CA GLY A 389 -14.64 -26.80 -6.72
C GLY A 389 -15.33 -27.04 -8.06
N PHE A 390 -14.94 -26.35 -9.15
CA PHE A 390 -15.46 -26.59 -10.49
C PHE A 390 -14.37 -27.12 -11.43
N ASP A 391 -14.72 -28.17 -12.19
CA ASP A 391 -13.86 -28.77 -13.21
C ASP A 391 -14.12 -28.25 -14.62
N GLU A 392 -15.17 -27.45 -14.77
CA GLU A 392 -15.56 -26.79 -16.02
C GLU A 392 -15.51 -25.27 -15.83
N PRO A 393 -15.31 -24.51 -16.92
CA PRO A 393 -15.38 -23.07 -16.82
C PRO A 393 -16.81 -22.64 -16.46
N CYS A 394 -16.91 -21.56 -15.69
CA CYS A 394 -18.16 -21.00 -15.20
C CYS A 394 -18.27 -19.54 -15.63
N ILE A 395 -19.52 -19.07 -15.70
CA ILE A 395 -19.83 -17.65 -15.80
C ILE A 395 -20.23 -17.15 -14.42
N THR A 396 -19.53 -16.12 -13.95
CA THR A 396 -19.76 -15.51 -12.64
C THR A 396 -20.19 -14.06 -12.83
N VAL A 397 -21.26 -13.66 -12.17
CA VAL A 397 -21.66 -12.25 -12.07
C VAL A 397 -21.31 -11.77 -10.66
N ALA A 398 -20.39 -10.82 -10.57
CA ALA A 398 -19.97 -10.19 -9.35
C ALA A 398 -20.50 -8.76 -9.32
N LEU A 399 -21.16 -8.41 -8.22
CA LEU A 399 -21.80 -7.13 -7.97
C LEU A 399 -21.18 -6.50 -6.74
N LEU A 400 -20.76 -5.25 -6.83
CA LEU A 400 -20.25 -4.48 -5.71
C LEU A 400 -21.02 -3.19 -5.57
N ALA A 401 -21.67 -2.99 -4.42
CA ALA A 401 -22.42 -1.79 -4.12
C ALA A 401 -21.73 -1.01 -3.00
N VAL A 402 -21.49 0.28 -3.22
CA VAL A 402 -20.90 1.21 -2.24
C VAL A 402 -21.83 2.40 -2.00
N GLY A 403 -21.82 2.93 -0.78
CA GLY A 403 -22.60 4.13 -0.46
C GLY A 403 -22.48 4.54 1.00
N ASP A 404 -23.21 5.58 1.37
CA ASP A 404 -23.22 6.12 2.74
C ASP A 404 -24.40 5.62 3.58
N ASN A 405 -25.36 4.92 2.95
CA ASN A 405 -26.58 4.45 3.58
C ASN A 405 -26.80 2.96 3.27
N GLU A 406 -26.88 2.14 4.32
CA GLU A 406 -26.96 0.69 4.19
C GLU A 406 -28.25 0.20 3.54
N GLU A 407 -29.38 0.86 3.81
CA GLU A 407 -30.68 0.52 3.21
C GLU A 407 -30.63 0.71 1.69
N SER A 408 -30.09 1.84 1.22
CA SER A 408 -29.90 2.12 -0.21
C SER A 408 -28.98 1.10 -0.88
N VAL A 409 -27.83 0.79 -0.27
CA VAL A 409 -26.86 -0.20 -0.81
C VAL A 409 -27.50 -1.58 -0.91
N THR A 410 -28.24 -2.00 0.13
CA THR A 410 -28.94 -3.28 0.17
C THR A 410 -30.05 -3.36 -0.88
N GLU A 411 -30.81 -2.27 -1.06
CA GLU A 411 -31.91 -2.19 -2.03
C GLU A 411 -31.43 -2.33 -3.48
N VAL A 412 -30.26 -1.77 -3.81
CA VAL A 412 -29.62 -1.92 -5.12
C VAL A 412 -29.28 -3.39 -5.39
N LEU A 413 -28.61 -4.06 -4.46
CA LEU A 413 -28.29 -5.48 -4.59
C LEU A 413 -29.55 -6.36 -4.62
N ARG A 414 -30.58 -6.02 -3.83
CA ARG A 414 -31.87 -6.75 -3.80
C ARG A 414 -32.56 -6.74 -5.17
N ARG A 415 -32.57 -5.60 -5.87
CA ARG A 415 -33.18 -5.50 -7.21
C ARG A 415 -32.47 -6.40 -8.24
N ALA A 416 -31.14 -6.44 -8.20
CA ALA A 416 -30.37 -7.36 -9.04
C ALA A 416 -30.68 -8.82 -8.67
N ASP A 417 -30.70 -9.12 -7.38
CA ASP A 417 -30.98 -10.45 -6.87
C ASP A 417 -32.38 -10.98 -7.27
N GLU A 418 -33.43 -10.19 -7.14
CA GLU A 418 -34.79 -10.64 -7.49
C GLU A 418 -34.99 -10.97 -8.98
N SER A 419 -34.10 -10.46 -9.83
CA SER A 419 -34.13 -10.68 -11.28
C SER A 419 -33.16 -11.76 -11.76
N HIS A 420 -32.38 -12.37 -10.86
CA HIS A 420 -31.34 -13.33 -11.26
C HIS A 420 -31.95 -14.60 -11.91
N PRO A 421 -31.29 -15.20 -12.93
CA PRO A 421 -31.70 -16.50 -13.46
C PRO A 421 -31.67 -17.59 -12.37
N GLY A 422 -32.65 -18.49 -12.36
CA GLY A 422 -32.60 -19.67 -11.49
C GLY A 422 -31.43 -20.60 -11.85
N GLY A 423 -31.02 -21.50 -10.95
CA GLY A 423 -29.98 -22.50 -11.25
C GLY A 423 -28.54 -22.04 -11.03
N ALA A 424 -28.33 -20.99 -10.21
CA ALA A 424 -27.01 -20.62 -9.72
C ALA A 424 -26.41 -21.77 -8.89
N ALA A 425 -25.19 -22.17 -9.20
CA ALA A 425 -24.45 -23.16 -8.43
C ALA A 425 -23.94 -22.57 -7.11
N VAL A 426 -23.58 -21.28 -7.12
CA VAL A 426 -23.27 -20.49 -5.93
C VAL A 426 -24.05 -19.19 -6.00
N ARG A 427 -24.66 -18.81 -4.88
CA ARG A 427 -25.30 -17.51 -4.69
C ARG A 427 -24.90 -16.96 -3.33
N ALA A 428 -24.13 -15.88 -3.35
CA ALA A 428 -23.82 -15.07 -2.19
C ALA A 428 -24.56 -13.73 -2.35
N PHE A 429 -25.33 -13.32 -1.36
CA PHE A 429 -26.20 -12.15 -1.48
C PHE A 429 -25.90 -11.17 -0.37
N CYS A 430 -25.62 -9.93 -0.75
CA CYS A 430 -25.52 -8.78 0.14
C CYS A 430 -24.56 -9.00 1.32
N ASP A 431 -23.43 -9.67 1.05
CA ASP A 431 -22.37 -9.90 2.01
C ASP A 431 -21.62 -8.58 2.28
N ASP A 432 -21.24 -8.34 3.54
CA ASP A 432 -20.32 -7.26 3.88
C ASP A 432 -18.97 -7.47 3.19
N THR A 433 -18.35 -6.38 2.72
CA THR A 433 -17.02 -6.42 2.15
C THR A 433 -16.27 -5.11 2.36
N SER A 434 -15.01 -5.07 1.92
CA SER A 434 -14.12 -3.91 2.05
C SER A 434 -13.22 -3.79 0.82
N PHE A 435 -12.59 -2.62 0.64
CA PHE A 435 -11.58 -2.45 -0.42
C PHE A 435 -10.43 -3.44 -0.27
N ASP A 436 -9.96 -3.69 0.95
CA ASP A 436 -8.88 -4.63 1.21
C ASP A 436 -9.23 -6.05 0.76
N GLU A 437 -10.45 -6.53 1.05
CA GLU A 437 -10.91 -7.82 0.58
C GLU A 437 -11.02 -7.88 -0.94
N GLN A 438 -11.57 -6.84 -1.56
CA GLN A 438 -11.73 -6.81 -3.01
C GLN A 438 -10.39 -6.71 -3.75
N PHE A 439 -9.41 -5.98 -3.20
CA PHE A 439 -8.04 -5.95 -3.72
C PHE A 439 -7.34 -7.30 -3.54
N ARG A 440 -7.55 -7.99 -2.40
CA ARG A 440 -7.05 -9.35 -2.21
C ARG A 440 -7.60 -10.31 -3.26
N TYR A 441 -8.90 -10.27 -3.54
CA TYR A 441 -9.50 -11.06 -4.62
C TYR A 441 -8.91 -10.75 -5.98
N LYS A 442 -8.56 -9.48 -6.22
CA LYS A 442 -7.85 -9.08 -7.45
C LYS A 442 -6.49 -9.77 -7.53
N THR A 443 -5.67 -9.64 -6.49
CA THR A 443 -4.33 -10.24 -6.45
C THR A 443 -4.39 -11.75 -6.64
N GLU A 444 -5.36 -12.43 -6.03
CA GLU A 444 -5.54 -13.88 -6.19
C GLU A 444 -5.95 -14.29 -7.62
N ALA A 445 -6.65 -13.42 -8.35
CA ALA A 445 -7.05 -13.65 -9.74
C ALA A 445 -5.89 -13.46 -10.73
N TYR A 446 -4.85 -12.70 -10.37
CA TYR A 446 -3.67 -12.41 -11.20
C TYR A 446 -2.40 -12.91 -10.51
N PRO A 447 -2.15 -14.22 -10.51
CA PRO A 447 -1.05 -14.81 -9.75
C PRO A 447 0.33 -14.41 -10.30
N GLU A 448 1.25 -14.09 -9.39
CA GLU A 448 2.66 -13.84 -9.72
C GLU A 448 3.36 -15.12 -10.20
N GLY A 449 4.52 -14.95 -10.86
CA GLY A 449 5.32 -16.08 -11.37
C GLY A 449 4.71 -16.81 -12.58
N HIS A 450 3.63 -16.27 -13.15
CA HIS A 450 2.99 -16.80 -14.35
C HIS A 450 3.35 -15.97 -15.57
N ARG A 451 3.13 -16.58 -16.73
CA ARG A 451 3.26 -15.99 -18.06
C ARG A 451 1.90 -15.42 -18.48
N TYR A 452 1.92 -14.30 -19.16
CA TYR A 452 0.72 -13.54 -19.51
C TYR A 452 0.69 -13.18 -20.99
N CYS A 453 -0.50 -13.30 -21.59
CA CYS A 453 -0.88 -12.60 -22.81
C CYS A 453 -2.26 -12.01 -22.56
N ALA A 454 -2.36 -10.69 -22.60
CA ALA A 454 -3.59 -9.98 -22.28
C ALA A 454 -3.95 -9.02 -23.41
N ASP A 455 -5.25 -8.80 -23.57
CA ASP A 455 -5.78 -7.82 -24.51
C ASP A 455 -7.14 -7.29 -24.02
N ASN A 456 -7.65 -6.25 -24.65
CA ASN A 456 -8.92 -5.64 -24.29
C ASN A 456 -9.62 -4.93 -25.46
N SER A 457 -10.91 -4.65 -25.29
CA SER A 457 -11.69 -3.86 -26.24
C SER A 457 -12.83 -3.13 -25.57
N PHE A 458 -13.07 -1.90 -26.00
CA PHE A 458 -14.36 -1.24 -25.92
C PHE A 458 -15.21 -1.73 -27.10
N LEU A 459 -16.39 -2.29 -26.84
CA LEU A 459 -17.28 -2.80 -27.89
C LEU A 459 -18.26 -1.71 -28.34
N ASP A 460 -18.76 -1.79 -29.57
CA ASP A 460 -19.84 -0.90 -30.02
C ASP A 460 -21.09 -1.11 -29.13
N ASN A 461 -21.74 -0.01 -28.74
CA ASN A 461 -22.95 -0.06 -27.89
C ASN A 461 -24.14 -0.78 -28.57
N ASN A 462 -24.08 -1.01 -29.89
CA ASN A 462 -25.08 -1.77 -30.64
C ASN A 462 -24.66 -3.23 -30.89
N ALA A 463 -23.49 -3.66 -30.42
CA ALA A 463 -23.04 -5.03 -30.59
C ALA A 463 -23.89 -6.02 -29.78
N ASP A 464 -24.04 -7.24 -30.31
CA ASP A 464 -24.53 -8.37 -29.53
C ASP A 464 -23.41 -8.89 -28.63
N VAL A 465 -23.20 -8.19 -27.50
CA VAL A 465 -22.06 -8.41 -26.59
C VAL A 465 -21.99 -9.87 -26.11
N ALA A 466 -23.13 -10.47 -25.75
CA ALA A 466 -23.18 -11.85 -25.29
C ALA A 466 -22.71 -12.81 -26.39
N SER A 467 -23.21 -12.65 -27.63
CA SER A 467 -22.77 -13.50 -28.74
C SER A 467 -21.29 -13.31 -29.07
N VAL A 468 -20.82 -12.06 -29.13
CA VAL A 468 -19.43 -11.70 -29.46
C VAL A 468 -18.43 -12.28 -28.45
N LEU A 469 -18.76 -12.25 -27.15
CA LEU A 469 -17.85 -12.67 -26.08
C LEU A 469 -17.96 -14.15 -25.72
N LYS A 470 -18.94 -14.89 -26.26
CA LYS A 470 -19.20 -16.29 -25.89
C LYS A 470 -17.96 -17.19 -25.96
N SER A 471 -17.15 -17.06 -27.02
CA SER A 471 -15.95 -17.87 -27.17
C SER A 471 -14.93 -17.58 -26.07
N ALA A 472 -14.73 -16.31 -25.71
CA ALA A 472 -13.77 -15.91 -24.68
C ALA A 472 -14.10 -16.53 -23.31
N PHE A 473 -15.38 -16.59 -22.96
CA PHE A 473 -15.85 -17.14 -21.69
C PHE A 473 -15.90 -18.68 -21.67
N SER A 474 -15.98 -19.34 -22.82
CA SER A 474 -16.21 -20.79 -22.90
C SER A 474 -14.98 -21.62 -23.30
N THR A 475 -13.90 -20.99 -23.75
CA THR A 475 -12.73 -21.68 -24.33
C THR A 475 -11.41 -21.38 -23.64
N LEU A 476 -11.46 -20.90 -22.39
CA LEU A 476 -10.29 -20.55 -21.59
C LEU A 476 -9.19 -21.64 -21.68
N PRO A 477 -7.95 -21.28 -22.06
CA PRO A 477 -6.92 -22.27 -22.40
C PRO A 477 -6.33 -22.95 -21.17
N THR A 478 -6.42 -22.30 -19.99
CA THR A 478 -5.95 -22.84 -18.72
C THR A 478 -6.95 -22.56 -17.60
N ARG A 479 -6.78 -23.23 -16.46
CA ARG A 479 -7.56 -22.97 -15.23
C ARG A 479 -7.27 -21.61 -14.59
N LYS A 480 -6.17 -20.97 -14.97
CA LYS A 480 -5.77 -19.63 -14.49
C LYS A 480 -6.24 -18.52 -15.42
N SER A 481 -6.46 -18.82 -16.69
CA SER A 481 -6.94 -17.84 -17.66
C SER A 481 -8.34 -17.34 -17.32
N LEU A 482 -8.62 -16.09 -17.66
CA LEU A 482 -9.89 -15.46 -17.35
C LEU A 482 -10.32 -14.47 -18.43
N ALA A 483 -11.63 -14.32 -18.57
CA ALA A 483 -12.28 -13.32 -19.42
C ALA A 483 -13.16 -12.41 -18.55
N LEU A 484 -13.15 -11.11 -18.81
CA LEU A 484 -13.87 -10.10 -18.05
C LEU A 484 -14.71 -9.24 -18.97
N TYR A 485 -15.94 -9.01 -18.55
CA TYR A 485 -16.78 -7.93 -19.06
C TYR A 485 -17.14 -7.02 -17.89
N ASN A 486 -16.96 -5.72 -18.09
CA ASN A 486 -17.43 -4.69 -17.16
C ASN A 486 -18.46 -3.82 -17.86
N SER A 487 -19.58 -3.59 -17.18
CA SER A 487 -20.45 -2.47 -17.54
C SER A 487 -19.67 -1.18 -17.28
N MET A 488 -19.64 -0.27 -18.24
CA MET A 488 -19.05 1.06 -18.03
C MET A 488 -20.12 2.12 -17.81
N VAL A 489 -21.39 1.73 -17.74
CA VAL A 489 -22.50 2.65 -17.50
C VAL A 489 -22.59 2.97 -16.00
N PRO A 490 -22.75 4.24 -15.61
CA PRO A 490 -23.02 5.40 -16.48
C PRO A 490 -21.77 6.20 -16.85
N THR A 491 -20.59 5.83 -16.36
CA THR A 491 -19.34 6.57 -16.57
C THR A 491 -19.03 6.81 -18.04
N SER A 492 -19.22 5.78 -18.87
CA SER A 492 -19.13 5.86 -20.33
C SER A 492 -20.06 6.89 -21.00
N ARG A 493 -21.09 7.37 -20.29
CA ARG A 493 -22.14 8.25 -20.80
C ARG A 493 -22.11 9.65 -20.19
N HIS A 494 -21.20 9.93 -19.26
CA HIS A 494 -21.05 11.28 -18.72
C HIS A 494 -20.20 12.17 -19.63
N ASP A 495 -20.36 13.49 -19.48
CA ASP A 495 -19.50 14.45 -20.19
C ASP A 495 -18.10 14.45 -19.55
N LEU A 496 -17.09 14.10 -20.34
CA LEU A 496 -15.71 14.16 -19.86
C LEU A 496 -15.25 15.62 -19.74
N PRO A 497 -14.49 15.96 -18.68
CA PRO A 497 -13.79 17.24 -18.63
C PRO A 497 -12.74 17.32 -19.76
N PRO A 498 -12.11 18.48 -19.99
CA PRO A 498 -11.02 18.60 -20.96
C PRO A 498 -9.84 17.67 -20.58
N ILE A 499 -9.80 16.47 -21.17
CA ILE A 499 -8.79 15.43 -20.94
C ILE A 499 -8.43 14.71 -22.25
N ALA A 500 -7.36 13.92 -22.23
CA ALA A 500 -6.93 13.13 -23.38
C ALA A 500 -7.75 11.84 -23.57
N LEU A 501 -8.14 11.17 -22.48
CA LEU A 501 -9.04 10.01 -22.53
C LEU A 501 -10.33 10.39 -23.28
N SER A 502 -10.74 9.59 -24.25
CA SER A 502 -11.84 9.97 -25.16
C SER A 502 -12.62 8.82 -25.76
N VAL A 503 -12.01 7.65 -25.94
CA VAL A 503 -12.75 6.45 -26.35
C VAL A 503 -13.60 6.00 -25.16
N GLN A 504 -14.91 5.91 -25.39
CA GLN A 504 -15.88 5.43 -24.41
C GLN A 504 -16.83 4.45 -25.07
N SER A 505 -17.29 3.49 -24.29
CA SER A 505 -18.33 2.52 -24.62
C SER A 505 -18.96 2.06 -23.32
N ASP A 506 -20.23 1.65 -23.37
CA ASP A 506 -20.94 1.00 -22.27
C ASP A 506 -20.33 -0.36 -21.91
N HIS A 507 -19.51 -0.92 -22.79
CA HIS A 507 -19.05 -2.30 -22.77
C HIS A 507 -17.52 -2.37 -22.83
N TYR A 508 -16.90 -2.65 -21.69
CA TYR A 508 -15.48 -2.96 -21.61
C TYR A 508 -15.26 -4.45 -21.50
N PHE A 509 -14.39 -5.00 -22.34
CA PHE A 509 -13.98 -6.40 -22.32
C PHE A 509 -12.47 -6.51 -22.20
N ALA A 510 -12.01 -7.43 -21.36
CA ALA A 510 -10.60 -7.82 -21.26
C ALA A 510 -10.48 -9.35 -21.19
N LEU A 511 -9.37 -9.89 -21.66
CA LEU A 511 -9.03 -11.30 -21.49
C LEU A 511 -7.56 -11.47 -21.16
N TYR A 512 -7.27 -12.48 -20.36
CA TYR A 512 -5.95 -12.80 -19.88
C TYR A 512 -5.73 -14.30 -20.09
N GLY A 513 -4.87 -14.64 -21.04
CA GLY A 513 -4.22 -15.94 -21.07
C GLY A 513 -3.16 -15.96 -19.97
N ILE A 514 -3.28 -16.91 -19.04
CA ILE A 514 -2.37 -17.05 -17.89
C ILE A 514 -1.90 -18.50 -17.81
N TRP A 515 -0.59 -18.73 -17.84
CA TRP A 515 -0.02 -20.08 -17.86
C TRP A 515 1.36 -20.12 -17.20
N GLU A 516 1.86 -21.31 -16.91
CA GLU A 516 3.09 -21.51 -16.13
C GLU A 516 4.32 -21.78 -17.02
N ASP A 517 4.18 -22.65 -18.03
CA ASP A 517 5.31 -23.17 -18.81
C ASP A 517 5.56 -22.39 -20.11
N GLU A 518 6.82 -22.15 -20.46
CA GLU A 518 7.17 -21.49 -21.73
C GLU A 518 6.76 -22.30 -22.97
N ASP A 519 6.67 -23.63 -22.85
CA ASP A 519 6.23 -24.51 -23.93
C ASP A 519 4.77 -24.23 -24.36
N ASP A 520 3.97 -23.64 -23.46
CA ASP A 520 2.56 -23.30 -23.71
C ASP A 520 2.36 -21.90 -24.31
N ASP A 521 3.44 -21.12 -24.53
CA ASP A 521 3.37 -19.75 -25.03
C ASP A 521 2.57 -19.63 -26.33
N ALA A 522 2.91 -20.46 -27.32
CA ALA A 522 2.31 -20.39 -28.64
C ALA A 522 0.81 -20.70 -28.60
N HIS A 523 0.40 -21.65 -27.76
CA HIS A 523 -1.00 -22.04 -27.62
C HIS A 523 -1.83 -20.92 -26.98
N ASN A 524 -1.37 -20.38 -25.85
CA ASN A 524 -2.10 -19.35 -25.12
C ASN A 524 -2.14 -18.01 -25.88
N GLN A 525 -1.04 -17.62 -26.53
CA GLN A 525 -1.01 -16.41 -27.36
C GLN A 525 -1.91 -16.53 -28.60
N ALA A 526 -1.97 -17.73 -29.21
CA ALA A 526 -2.89 -17.98 -30.32
C ALA A 526 -4.34 -17.87 -29.87
N TRP A 527 -4.69 -18.41 -28.69
CA TRP A 527 -6.03 -18.26 -28.13
C TRP A 527 -6.43 -16.79 -27.97
N VAL A 528 -5.59 -15.94 -27.36
CA VAL A 528 -5.87 -14.50 -27.23
C VAL A 528 -6.07 -13.86 -28.60
N SER A 529 -5.15 -14.13 -29.54
CA SER A 529 -5.19 -13.55 -30.88
C SER A 529 -6.47 -13.95 -31.64
N ASP A 530 -6.89 -15.22 -31.55
CA ASP A 530 -8.05 -15.74 -32.27
C ASP A 530 -9.37 -15.21 -31.69
N ILE A 531 -9.47 -15.07 -30.36
CA ILE A 531 -10.61 -14.38 -29.74
C ILE A 531 -10.67 -12.93 -30.22
N MET A 532 -9.53 -12.23 -30.21
CA MET A 532 -9.48 -10.81 -30.55
C MET A 532 -9.72 -10.52 -32.04
N LYS A 533 -9.53 -11.48 -32.95
CA LYS A 533 -9.98 -11.37 -34.36
C LYS A 533 -11.50 -11.21 -34.49
N THR A 534 -12.26 -11.87 -33.62
CA THR A 534 -13.73 -11.79 -33.63
C THR A 534 -14.20 -10.55 -32.87
N VAL A 535 -13.68 -10.35 -31.66
CA VAL A 535 -14.01 -9.19 -30.80
C VAL A 535 -13.66 -7.87 -31.50
N GLY A 536 -12.50 -7.83 -32.19
CA GLY A 536 -12.01 -6.65 -32.89
C GLY A 536 -12.93 -6.14 -34.00
N GLN A 537 -13.78 -6.99 -34.59
CA GLN A 537 -14.76 -6.57 -35.61
C GLN A 537 -15.90 -5.72 -35.03
N HIS A 538 -16.09 -5.79 -33.72
CA HIS A 538 -17.10 -5.04 -32.98
C HIS A 538 -16.46 -3.98 -32.07
N SER A 539 -15.17 -3.72 -32.22
CA SER A 539 -14.41 -2.80 -31.39
C SER A 539 -14.57 -1.36 -31.85
N VAL A 540 -14.78 -0.44 -30.90
CA VAL A 540 -14.68 1.01 -31.12
C VAL A 540 -13.36 1.59 -30.61
N GLY A 541 -12.57 0.76 -29.93
CA GLY A 541 -11.24 1.07 -29.45
C GLY A 541 -10.79 0.17 -28.31
N ALA A 542 -9.66 0.51 -27.69
CA ALA A 542 -9.08 -0.23 -26.59
C ALA A 542 -8.49 0.71 -25.54
N TYR A 543 -8.36 0.20 -24.32
CA TYR A 543 -7.66 0.81 -23.21
C TYR A 543 -6.16 0.53 -23.32
N THR A 544 -5.34 1.58 -23.24
CA THR A 544 -3.88 1.45 -23.42
C THR A 544 -3.19 0.68 -22.29
N GLY A 545 -3.80 0.61 -21.10
CA GLY A 545 -3.16 -0.01 -19.93
C GLY A 545 -3.10 -1.53 -19.98
N GLU A 546 -3.90 -2.17 -20.84
CA GLU A 546 -4.05 -3.63 -20.92
C GLU A 546 -3.95 -4.12 -22.37
N PHE A 547 -3.02 -3.55 -23.14
CA PHE A 547 -2.93 -3.78 -24.59
C PHE A 547 -1.51 -4.14 -25.01
N ASP A 548 -1.36 -5.17 -25.84
CA ASP A 548 -0.09 -5.55 -26.45
C ASP A 548 0.09 -4.84 -27.80
N PHE A 549 0.92 -3.80 -27.78
CA PHE A 549 1.23 -2.97 -28.96
C PHE A 549 2.00 -3.70 -30.07
N GLN A 550 2.50 -4.91 -29.80
CA GLN A 550 3.22 -5.70 -30.80
C GLN A 550 2.31 -6.62 -31.61
N ARG A 551 1.05 -6.83 -31.17
CA ARG A 551 0.16 -7.86 -31.72
C ARG A 551 -0.87 -7.32 -32.68
N ARG A 552 -1.48 -6.17 -32.38
CA ARG A 552 -2.49 -5.55 -33.25
C ARG A 552 -2.59 -4.05 -33.03
N TYR A 553 -3.22 -3.38 -33.98
CA TYR A 553 -3.58 -1.96 -33.85
C TYR A 553 -5.00 -1.80 -33.31
N SER A 554 -5.26 -0.68 -32.65
CA SER A 554 -6.58 -0.31 -32.14
C SER A 554 -6.73 1.21 -32.03
N ARG A 555 -7.97 1.66 -31.82
CA ARG A 555 -8.26 3.05 -31.46
C ARG A 555 -8.06 3.29 -29.98
N PHE A 556 -7.24 4.27 -29.61
CA PHE A 556 -7.05 4.66 -28.19
C PHE A 556 -7.61 6.04 -27.86
N TRP A 557 -7.71 6.91 -28.87
CA TRP A 557 -8.22 8.28 -28.73
C TRP A 557 -9.19 8.62 -29.86
N GLY A 558 -10.06 9.59 -29.58
CA GLY A 558 -10.82 10.29 -30.62
C GLY A 558 -9.90 11.11 -31.54
N ASP A 559 -10.36 11.45 -32.73
CA ASP A 559 -9.51 12.06 -33.77
C ASP A 559 -8.98 13.43 -33.33
N GLU A 560 -9.80 14.21 -32.62
CA GLU A 560 -9.41 15.50 -32.07
C GLU A 560 -8.37 15.36 -30.96
N GLN A 561 -8.55 14.38 -30.06
CA GLN A 561 -7.63 14.11 -28.96
C GLN A 561 -6.30 13.57 -29.49
N ALA A 562 -6.33 12.66 -30.46
CA ALA A 562 -5.12 12.16 -31.13
C ALA A 562 -4.33 13.30 -31.78
N LYS A 563 -5.01 14.19 -32.51
CA LYS A 563 -4.38 15.37 -33.11
C LYS A 563 -3.78 16.30 -32.05
N LYS A 564 -4.54 16.63 -31.01
CA LYS A 564 -4.07 17.51 -29.93
C LYS A 564 -2.89 16.91 -29.17
N LEU A 565 -2.90 15.60 -28.91
CA LEU A 565 -1.76 14.89 -28.31
C LEU A 565 -0.52 15.00 -29.18
N LYS A 566 -0.65 14.84 -30.50
CA LYS A 566 0.45 15.03 -31.45
C LYS A 566 1.04 16.45 -31.35
N ASP A 567 0.19 17.48 -31.37
CA ASP A 567 0.63 18.89 -31.27
C ASP A 567 1.36 19.16 -29.93
N ILE A 568 0.87 18.57 -28.82
CA ILE A 568 1.51 18.69 -27.50
C ILE A 568 2.87 17.97 -27.49
N ARG A 569 2.97 16.78 -28.09
CA ARG A 569 4.26 16.09 -28.21
C ARG A 569 5.26 16.89 -29.05
N GLU A 570 4.85 17.46 -30.17
CA GLU A 570 5.72 18.31 -31.01
C GLU A 570 6.22 19.54 -30.24
N LYS A 571 5.41 20.08 -29.32
CA LYS A 571 5.80 21.19 -28.46
C LYS A 571 6.77 20.80 -27.35
N TRP A 572 6.49 19.73 -26.60
CA TRP A 572 7.20 19.40 -25.35
C TRP A 572 8.31 18.36 -25.52
N ASP A 573 8.26 17.57 -26.58
CA ASP A 573 9.27 16.59 -26.95
C ASP A 573 9.55 16.57 -28.46
N PRO A 574 10.00 17.70 -29.05
CA PRO A 574 10.25 17.80 -30.50
C PRO A 574 11.35 16.87 -31.01
N LYS A 575 12.17 16.32 -30.12
CA LYS A 575 13.28 15.42 -30.44
C LYS A 575 12.94 13.94 -30.23
N GLY A 576 11.74 13.64 -29.71
CA GLY A 576 11.34 12.26 -29.42
C GLY A 576 12.22 11.57 -28.38
N ILE A 577 12.63 12.31 -27.33
CA ILE A 577 13.40 11.76 -26.21
C ILE A 577 12.57 10.74 -25.44
N PHE A 578 11.28 11.03 -25.23
CA PHE A 578 10.36 10.09 -24.61
C PHE A 578 9.74 9.21 -25.68
N CYS A 579 10.04 7.91 -25.61
CA CYS A 579 9.46 6.91 -26.50
C CYS A 579 7.95 7.10 -26.58
N GLY A 580 7.48 7.32 -27.80
CA GLY A 580 6.07 7.53 -28.07
C GLY A 580 5.30 6.22 -28.23
N TYR A 581 4.09 6.38 -28.74
CA TYR A 581 3.13 5.32 -28.94
C TYR A 581 3.16 4.74 -30.37
N LEU A 582 3.00 3.42 -30.53
CA LEU A 582 2.74 2.74 -31.80
C LEU A 582 1.27 2.97 -32.26
N GLY A 583 0.96 4.17 -32.78
CA GLY A 583 -0.37 4.49 -33.32
C GLY A 583 -0.82 5.95 -33.20
N LEU A 584 0.05 6.86 -32.75
CA LEU A 584 -0.10 8.30 -33.04
C LEU A 584 0.30 8.65 -34.50
N GLU A 585 0.72 7.66 -35.28
CA GLU A 585 0.86 7.73 -36.72
C GLU A 585 -0.54 7.68 -37.36
N VAL A 586 -1.12 8.86 -37.58
CA VAL A 586 -2.49 9.06 -38.08
C VAL A 586 -2.74 8.40 -39.45
N ASP A 587 -1.68 8.01 -40.18
CA ASP A 587 -1.78 7.46 -41.54
C ASP A 587 -2.02 5.95 -41.60
N GLN A 588 -1.95 5.21 -40.48
CA GLN A 588 -2.07 3.74 -40.46
C GLN A 588 -3.44 3.20 -39.97
N TRP A 589 -4.44 4.07 -39.81
CA TRP A 589 -5.78 3.74 -39.27
C TRP A 589 -6.70 3.01 -40.27
N GLN A 590 -6.13 2.23 -41.19
CA GLN A 590 -6.89 1.32 -42.03
C GLN A 590 -6.86 -0.06 -41.39
N PHE A 591 -8.04 -0.57 -41.01
CA PHE A 591 -8.23 -2.00 -40.78
C PHE A 591 -7.82 -2.75 -42.06
N SER A 592 -6.57 -3.23 -42.14
CA SER A 592 -6.19 -4.18 -43.19
C SER A 592 -6.73 -5.54 -42.80
N SER A 593 -7.76 -5.98 -43.50
CA SER A 593 -8.37 -7.30 -43.43
C SER A 593 -7.47 -8.42 -43.99
N GLU A 594 -6.15 -8.29 -43.98
CA GLU A 594 -5.23 -9.25 -44.59
C GLU A 594 -3.92 -9.39 -43.80
N ALA A 595 -3.84 -10.42 -42.95
CA ALA A 595 -2.70 -11.34 -42.77
C ALA A 595 -3.11 -12.54 -41.89
#